data_AF-A0A3M6GHQ3-F1
#
_entry.id   AF-A0A3M6GHQ3-F1
#
_cell.length_a   1.000
_cell.length_b   1.000
_cell.length_c   1.000
_cell.angle_alpha   90.00
_cell.angle_beta   90.00
_cell.angle_gamma   90.00
#
_symmetry.space_group_name_H-M   'P 1'
#
loop_
_entity.id
_entity.type
_entity.pdbx_description
1 polymer ?
#
loop_
_entity_poly.entity_id
_entity_poly.type
_entity_poly.pdbx_seq_one_letter_code
_entity_poly.pdbx_strand_id
1 'polypeptide(L)'
;MARRTTQNCCLSNSGSTVGWLFVSMATPHHRYEKRANPMSASHRRTLRRLAHKLLYRHTLIARKSHMLVVSLSGSPSPKSRSGVVLAHASRWLQSRGVEVTTLRIRDFNAEDLLFARFDSPQVLEFIEAVRQADGLLIGTPVYKASFSGALKTLLDLLPERALHGKVVLPLATGGSI
;
A
#
# COMPACT_ATOMS: atom_id res chain seq x y z
N MET A 1 -22.36 -64.31 25.61
CA MET A 1 -23.51 -63.44 25.25
C MET A 1 -23.16 -62.79 23.91
N ALA A 2 -23.40 -63.36 22.73
CA ALA A 2 -24.59 -63.95 22.11
C ALA A 2 -25.69 -62.94 21.76
N ARG A 3 -26.09 -62.96 20.47
CA ARG A 3 -27.32 -62.44 19.80
C ARG A 3 -27.14 -61.09 19.08
N ARG A 4 -27.56 -60.85 17.82
CA ARG A 4 -28.30 -61.57 16.74
C ARG A 4 -27.91 -60.82 15.43
N THR A 5 -27.51 -61.43 14.31
CA THR A 5 -28.27 -62.13 13.25
C THR A 5 -29.52 -61.43 12.69
N THR A 6 -29.51 -61.14 11.39
CA THR A 6 -30.52 -61.54 10.35
C THR A 6 -29.94 -61.18 8.97
N GLN A 7 -29.53 -62.12 8.11
CA GLN A 7 -30.27 -63.06 7.24
C GLN A 7 -31.00 -62.41 6.05
N ASN A 8 -30.51 -62.70 4.84
CA ASN A 8 -31.16 -63.51 3.79
C ASN A 8 -30.21 -63.49 2.56
N CYS A 9 -29.55 -64.57 2.15
CA CYS A 9 -30.07 -65.82 1.55
C CYS A 9 -30.99 -65.52 0.35
N CYS A 10 -30.78 -66.05 -0.86
CA CYS A 10 -30.50 -67.44 -1.15
C CYS A 10 -30.29 -67.66 -2.67
N LEU A 11 -29.49 -68.69 -3.00
CA LEU A 11 -29.68 -69.69 -4.09
C LEU A 11 -29.53 -69.21 -5.57
N SER A 12 -28.96 -69.96 -6.52
CA SER A 12 -28.34 -71.30 -6.55
C SER A 12 -27.72 -71.58 -7.94
N ASN A 13 -26.72 -72.47 -7.96
CA ASN A 13 -26.37 -73.50 -8.98
C ASN A 13 -26.39 -73.15 -10.49
N SER A 14 -25.37 -73.49 -11.28
CA SER A 14 -24.93 -74.88 -11.52
C SER A 14 -23.79 -74.96 -12.55
N GLY A 15 -22.99 -76.03 -12.45
CA GLY A 15 -22.36 -76.73 -13.59
C GLY A 15 -21.05 -76.11 -14.13
N SER A 16 -19.88 -76.50 -13.65
CA SER A 16 -19.12 -77.70 -14.02
C SER A 16 -18.42 -77.66 -15.39
N THR A 17 -17.11 -77.95 -15.31
CA THR A 17 -16.24 -78.74 -16.22
C THR A 17 -15.30 -78.03 -17.21
N VAL A 18 -14.04 -78.52 -17.15
CA VAL A 18 -12.93 -78.50 -18.13
C VAL A 18 -12.29 -77.13 -18.42
N GLY A 19 -10.99 -76.86 -18.28
CA GLY A 19 -9.81 -77.72 -18.33
C GLY A 19 -9.04 -77.48 -19.64
N TRP A 20 -7.82 -76.93 -19.51
CA TRP A 20 -6.68 -76.94 -20.45
C TRP A 20 -6.54 -75.84 -21.53
N LEU A 21 -5.60 -74.93 -21.23
CA LEU A 21 -4.42 -74.49 -22.00
C LEU A 21 -4.51 -74.31 -23.54
N PHE A 22 -4.29 -73.07 -24.01
CA PHE A 22 -3.53 -72.81 -25.25
C PHE A 22 -2.82 -71.42 -25.24
N VAL A 23 -1.49 -71.50 -25.22
CA VAL A 23 -0.43 -70.69 -25.86
C VAL A 23 -0.76 -69.30 -26.49
N SER A 24 0.01 -68.30 -26.04
CA SER A 24 0.74 -67.24 -26.79
C SER A 24 0.09 -66.52 -27.98
N MET A 25 0.00 -65.19 -27.91
CA MET A 25 0.87 -64.26 -28.67
C MET A 25 0.47 -62.79 -28.42
N ALA A 26 1.48 -61.93 -28.37
CA ALA A 26 1.39 -60.50 -28.15
C ALA A 26 0.70 -59.75 -29.30
N THR A 27 0.02 -58.64 -29.00
CA THR A 27 0.14 -57.37 -29.72
C THR A 27 -0.46 -56.22 -28.88
N PRO A 28 0.07 -54.99 -28.99
CA PRO A 28 -0.09 -53.95 -27.97
C PRO A 28 -1.34 -53.09 -28.20
N HIS A 29 -2.12 -52.86 -27.14
CA HIS A 29 -3.13 -51.81 -27.12
C HIS A 29 -2.52 -50.50 -26.60
N HIS A 30 -2.30 -49.55 -27.50
CA HIS A 30 -1.96 -48.17 -27.17
C HIS A 30 -3.25 -47.33 -27.19
N ARG A 31 -3.74 -46.85 -26.03
CA ARG A 31 -4.75 -45.76 -26.01
C ARG A 31 -4.66 -44.90 -24.74
N TYR A 32 -3.82 -43.88 -24.85
CA TYR A 32 -4.03 -42.47 -24.48
C TYR A 32 -4.67 -42.15 -23.10
N GLU A 33 -3.82 -42.07 -22.09
CA GLU A 33 -4.09 -41.36 -20.84
C GLU A 33 -3.90 -39.84 -21.07
N LYS A 34 -4.98 -39.05 -21.00
CA LYS A 34 -4.93 -37.58 -21.07
C LYS A 34 -4.10 -37.06 -19.89
N ARG A 35 -2.81 -36.80 -20.11
CA ARG A 35 -2.00 -35.99 -19.20
C ARG A 35 -2.53 -34.56 -19.21
N ALA A 36 -3.28 -34.18 -18.18
CA ALA A 36 -3.41 -32.78 -17.82
C ALA A 36 -1.98 -32.27 -17.52
N ASN A 37 -1.42 -31.45 -18.40
CA ASN A 37 -0.06 -30.93 -18.22
C ASN A 37 -0.08 -29.95 -17.04
N PRO A 38 0.57 -30.25 -15.89
CA PRO A 38 0.64 -29.31 -14.79
C PRO A 38 1.54 -28.17 -15.22
N MET A 39 0.95 -26.98 -15.42
CA MET A 39 1.63 -25.76 -15.82
C MET A 39 2.97 -25.61 -15.06
N SER A 40 4.09 -25.59 -15.78
CA SER A 40 5.42 -25.67 -15.17
C SER A 40 5.66 -24.50 -14.20
N ALA A 41 6.41 -24.73 -13.12
CA ALA A 41 6.65 -23.74 -12.06
C ALA A 41 7.18 -22.39 -12.60
N SER A 42 7.88 -22.42 -13.75
CA SER A 42 8.32 -21.24 -14.50
C SER A 42 7.16 -20.37 -14.98
N HIS A 43 6.14 -20.96 -15.63
CA HIS A 43 4.96 -20.23 -16.11
C HIS A 43 4.15 -19.60 -14.97
N ARG A 44 4.03 -20.29 -13.82
CA ARG A 44 3.37 -19.73 -12.62
C ARG A 44 4.08 -18.51 -12.05
N ARG A 45 5.42 -18.48 -12.08
CA ARG A 45 6.21 -17.32 -11.62
C ARG A 45 6.04 -16.12 -12.56
N THR A 46 6.04 -16.36 -13.87
CA THR A 46 5.84 -15.30 -14.88
C THR A 46 4.43 -14.73 -14.81
N LEU A 47 3.41 -15.59 -14.72
CA LEU A 47 2.02 -15.16 -14.58
C LEU A 47 1.78 -14.41 -13.27
N ARG A 48 2.37 -14.82 -12.14
CA ARG A 48 2.32 -14.05 -10.88
C ARG A 48 2.98 -12.68 -10.99
N ARG A 49 4.15 -12.58 -11.64
CA ARG A 49 4.84 -11.29 -11.85
C ARG A 49 4.05 -10.35 -12.76
N LEU A 50 3.46 -10.89 -13.82
CA LEU A 50 2.63 -10.11 -14.75
C LEU A 50 1.32 -9.69 -14.09
N ALA A 51 0.64 -10.59 -13.37
CA ALA A 51 -0.55 -10.27 -12.60
C ALA A 51 -0.25 -9.20 -11.54
N HIS A 52 0.86 -9.31 -10.81
CA HIS A 52 1.28 -8.28 -9.85
C HIS A 52 1.58 -6.94 -10.54
N LYS A 53 2.28 -6.92 -11.67
CA LYS A 53 2.51 -5.68 -12.45
C LYS A 53 1.22 -5.05 -12.96
N LEU A 54 0.27 -5.86 -13.43
CA LEU A 54 -1.02 -5.40 -13.95
C LEU A 54 -1.92 -4.87 -12.83
N LEU A 55 -2.05 -5.61 -11.72
CA LEU A 55 -2.79 -5.14 -10.55
C LEU A 55 -2.19 -3.85 -10.00
N TYR A 56 -0.86 -3.78 -9.88
CA TYR A 56 -0.15 -2.61 -9.37
C TYR A 56 -0.29 -1.40 -10.30
N ARG A 57 -0.28 -1.59 -11.63
CA ARG A 57 -0.58 -0.51 -12.59
C ARG A 57 -2.03 -0.03 -12.46
N HIS A 58 -2.99 -0.93 -12.31
CA HIS A 58 -4.40 -0.54 -12.20
C HIS A 58 -4.71 0.21 -10.91
N THR A 59 -4.19 -0.24 -9.77
CA THR A 59 -4.33 0.46 -8.49
C THR A 59 -3.58 1.79 -8.47
N LEU A 60 -2.38 1.87 -9.07
CA LEU A 60 -1.66 3.14 -9.22
C LEU A 60 -2.41 4.15 -10.09
N ILE A 61 -3.00 3.70 -11.21
CA ILE A 61 -3.77 4.58 -12.10
C ILE A 61 -5.05 5.05 -11.41
N ALA A 62 -5.73 4.19 -10.67
CA ALA A 62 -6.93 4.56 -9.91
C ALA A 62 -6.61 5.55 -8.77
N ARG A 63 -5.47 5.39 -8.08
CA ARG A 63 -5.01 6.31 -7.03
C ARG A 63 -4.60 7.68 -7.57
N LYS A 64 -4.21 7.76 -8.85
CA LYS A 64 -3.76 8.99 -9.52
C LYS A 64 -4.87 10.01 -9.82
N SER A 65 -6.12 9.71 -9.43
CA SER A 65 -7.30 10.55 -9.71
C SER A 65 -7.53 11.67 -8.70
N HIS A 66 -6.93 11.59 -7.50
CA HIS A 66 -7.04 12.60 -6.45
C HIS A 66 -5.65 12.95 -5.95
N MET A 67 -5.17 14.14 -6.33
CA MET A 67 -3.87 14.63 -5.89
C MET A 67 -4.03 15.32 -4.52
N LEU A 68 -3.35 14.82 -3.50
CA LEU A 68 -3.36 15.38 -2.15
C LEU A 68 -2.06 16.14 -1.86
N VAL A 69 -2.18 17.39 -1.43
CA VAL A 69 -1.05 18.21 -1.02
C VAL A 69 -1.20 18.65 0.44
N VAL A 70 -0.16 18.47 1.23
CA VAL A 70 -0.08 19.03 2.59
C VAL A 70 0.57 20.42 2.51
N SER A 71 -0.14 21.43 2.99
CA SER A 71 0.34 22.81 3.11
C SER A 71 0.75 23.08 4.56
N LEU A 72 2.05 23.18 4.82
CA LEU A 72 2.63 23.36 6.15
C LEU A 72 3.14 24.80 6.37
N SER A 73 2.49 25.53 7.29
CA SER A 73 2.94 26.86 7.74
C SER A 73 3.94 26.75 8.90
N GLY A 74 5.21 27.05 8.63
CA GLY A 74 6.32 27.05 9.59
C GLY A 74 6.50 28.33 10.40
N SER A 75 5.63 29.33 10.27
CA SER A 75 5.72 30.54 11.10
C SER A 75 5.09 30.32 12.48
N PRO A 76 5.79 30.62 13.60
CA PRO A 76 5.18 30.63 14.93
C PRO A 76 4.26 31.85 15.15
N SER A 77 4.38 32.89 14.32
CA SER A 77 3.57 34.10 14.41
C SER A 77 2.18 33.93 13.78
N PRO A 78 1.09 34.48 14.37
CA PRO A 78 -0.27 34.40 13.83
C PRO A 78 -0.44 35.10 12.49
N LYS A 79 0.20 36.26 12.36
CA LYS A 79 0.27 37.04 11.12
C LYS A 79 1.64 36.81 10.54
N SER A 80 1.71 36.15 9.38
CA SER A 80 2.98 35.87 8.70
C SER A 80 2.88 36.12 7.20
N ARG A 81 3.89 36.81 6.65
CA ARG A 81 4.05 36.97 5.20
C ARG A 81 4.23 35.62 4.50
N SER A 82 4.99 34.70 5.12
CA SER A 82 5.13 33.34 4.59
C SER A 82 3.80 32.59 4.58
N GLY A 83 2.96 32.82 5.60
CA GLY A 83 1.60 32.26 5.67
C GLY A 83 0.69 32.81 4.56
N VAL A 84 0.80 34.09 4.22
CA VAL A 84 0.04 34.70 3.11
C VAL A 84 0.44 34.11 1.76
N VAL A 85 1.76 34.00 1.50
CA VAL A 85 2.29 33.39 0.27
C VAL A 85 1.86 31.93 0.16
N LEU A 86 1.98 31.17 1.26
CA LEU A 86 1.56 29.77 1.32
C LEU A 86 0.06 29.62 1.04
N ALA A 87 -0.79 30.44 1.66
CA ALA A 87 -2.23 30.41 1.44
C ALA A 87 -2.61 30.75 -0.01
N HIS A 88 -1.84 31.64 -0.67
CA HIS A 88 -2.04 31.92 -2.09
C HIS A 88 -1.72 30.69 -2.96
N ALA A 89 -0.59 30.01 -2.71
CA ALA A 89 -0.24 28.78 -3.42
C ALA A 89 -1.27 27.65 -3.20
N SER A 90 -1.75 27.49 -1.96
CA SER A 90 -2.79 26.51 -1.62
C SER A 90 -4.10 26.78 -2.37
N ARG A 91 -4.57 28.03 -2.42
CA ARG A 91 -5.77 28.39 -3.21
C ARG A 91 -5.57 28.16 -4.71
N TRP A 92 -4.38 28.44 -5.22
CA TRP A 92 -4.04 28.19 -6.62
C TRP A 92 -4.13 26.68 -6.97
N LEU A 93 -3.66 25.80 -6.07
CA LEU A 93 -3.82 24.35 -6.23
C LEU A 93 -5.28 23.92 -6.15
N GLN A 94 -6.02 24.41 -5.14
CA GLN A 94 -7.44 24.09 -4.97
C GLN A 94 -8.27 24.48 -6.19
N SER A 95 -7.98 25.63 -6.82
CA SER A 95 -8.64 26.06 -8.06
C SER A 95 -8.44 25.13 -9.26
N ARG A 96 -7.48 24.19 -9.16
CA ARG A 96 -7.19 23.16 -10.18
C ARG A 96 -7.68 21.77 -9.77
N GLY A 97 -8.50 21.68 -8.72
CA GLY A 97 -9.05 20.41 -8.23
C GLY A 97 -8.07 19.58 -7.39
N VAL A 98 -6.97 20.17 -6.92
CA VAL A 98 -6.05 19.51 -5.98
C VAL A 98 -6.60 19.64 -4.56
N GLU A 99 -6.65 18.52 -3.84
CA GLU A 99 -7.02 18.52 -2.43
C GLU A 99 -5.85 19.06 -1.60
N VAL A 100 -6.13 20.01 -0.70
CA VAL A 100 -5.08 20.63 0.13
C VAL A 100 -5.46 20.58 1.61
N THR A 101 -4.67 19.84 2.38
CA THR A 101 -4.75 19.81 3.85
C THR A 101 -3.78 20.82 4.42
N THR A 102 -4.28 21.79 5.19
CA THR A 102 -3.44 22.85 5.78
C THR A 102 -3.12 22.52 7.24
N LEU A 103 -1.83 22.54 7.56
CA LEU A 103 -1.30 22.38 8.92
C LEU A 103 -0.45 23.59 9.28
N ARG A 104 -0.55 24.06 10.53
CA ARG A 104 0.26 25.18 11.02
C ARG A 104 1.06 24.71 12.21
N ILE A 105 2.28 25.21 12.35
CA ILE A 105 3.14 24.84 13.48
C ILE A 105 2.49 25.12 14.85
N ARG A 106 1.59 26.10 14.88
CA ARG A 106 0.87 26.55 16.07
C ARG A 106 -0.28 25.62 16.47
N ASP A 107 -0.62 24.66 15.62
CA ASP A 107 -1.64 23.65 15.90
C ASP A 107 -1.07 22.51 16.78
N PHE A 108 0.24 22.51 17.03
CA PHE A 108 0.95 21.52 17.84
C PHE A 108 1.28 22.08 19.23
N ASN A 109 1.27 21.22 20.25
CA ASN A 109 1.82 21.56 21.55
C ASN A 109 3.34 21.82 21.44
N ALA A 110 3.81 22.93 22.01
CA ALA A 110 5.22 23.30 21.93
C ALA A 110 6.16 22.28 22.58
N GLU A 111 5.75 21.69 23.72
CA GLU A 111 6.52 20.67 24.42
C GLU A 111 6.70 19.41 23.59
N ASP A 112 5.67 18.98 22.86
CA ASP A 112 5.74 17.79 21.99
C ASP A 112 6.80 17.98 20.89
N LEU A 113 6.90 19.19 20.33
CA LEU A 113 7.90 19.52 19.32
C LEU A 113 9.31 19.65 19.93
N LEU A 114 9.45 20.28 21.09
CA LEU A 114 10.75 20.53 21.72
C LEU A 114 11.39 19.25 22.28
N PHE A 115 10.58 18.33 22.83
CA PHE A 115 11.04 17.06 23.37
C PHE A 115 10.97 15.90 22.37
N ALA A 116 10.63 16.19 21.11
CA ALA A 116 10.49 15.20 20.05
C ALA A 116 9.57 14.02 20.44
N ARG A 117 8.35 14.31 20.90
CA ARG A 117 7.37 13.30 21.33
C ARG A 117 6.66 12.68 20.12
N PHE A 118 7.20 11.58 19.60
CA PHE A 118 6.67 10.85 18.45
C PHE A 118 5.31 10.18 18.71
N ASP A 119 4.93 10.01 19.97
CA ASP A 119 3.68 9.40 20.42
C ASP A 119 2.53 10.40 20.63
N SER A 120 2.79 11.71 20.47
CA SER A 120 1.75 12.74 20.57
C SER A 120 0.68 12.56 19.48
N PRO A 121 -0.63 12.64 19.82
CA PRO A 121 -1.71 12.48 18.83
C PRO A 121 -1.56 13.42 17.62
N GLN A 122 -1.21 14.68 17.85
CA GLN A 122 -1.04 15.68 16.78
C GLN A 122 0.13 15.35 15.85
N VAL A 123 1.22 14.80 16.42
CA VAL A 123 2.40 14.37 15.67
C VAL A 123 2.09 13.15 14.82
N LEU A 124 1.36 12.18 15.38
CA LEU A 124 0.90 10.99 14.65
C LEU A 124 -0.02 11.37 13.48
N GLU A 125 -0.96 12.29 13.69
CA GLU A 125 -1.82 12.84 12.63
C GLU A 125 -1.02 13.54 11.53
N PHE A 126 -0.01 14.33 11.91
CA PHE A 126 0.89 14.97 10.95
C PHE A 126 1.69 13.96 10.11
N ILE A 127 2.27 12.95 10.76
CA ILE A 127 3.03 11.89 10.07
C ILE A 127 2.11 11.16 9.08
N GLU A 128 0.89 10.83 9.49
CA GLU A 128 -0.08 10.16 8.62
C GLU A 128 -0.51 11.06 7.45
N ALA A 129 -0.78 12.34 7.69
CA ALA A 129 -1.09 13.29 6.63
C ALA A 129 0.05 13.40 5.61
N VAL A 130 1.30 13.51 6.07
CA VAL A 130 2.48 13.53 5.19
C VAL A 130 2.63 12.20 4.45
N ARG A 131 2.39 11.06 5.11
CA ARG A 131 2.46 9.74 4.49
C ARG A 131 1.48 9.59 3.33
N GLN A 132 0.27 10.12 3.46
CA GLN A 132 -0.77 10.05 2.42
C GLN A 132 -0.59 11.08 1.30
N ALA A 133 0.11 12.19 1.54
CA ALA A 133 0.27 13.26 0.56
C ALA A 133 1.09 12.84 -0.67
N ASP A 134 0.70 13.35 -1.85
CA ASP A 134 1.50 13.29 -3.07
C ASP A 134 2.55 14.41 -3.12
N GLY A 135 2.28 15.52 -2.42
CA GLY A 135 3.20 16.64 -2.33
C GLY A 135 3.05 17.49 -1.07
N LEU A 136 4.06 18.33 -0.83
CA LEU A 136 4.11 19.25 0.29
C LEU A 136 4.42 20.68 -0.19
N LEU A 137 3.64 21.64 0.28
CA LEU A 137 3.93 23.06 0.24
C LEU A 137 4.42 23.48 1.63
N ILE A 138 5.65 23.99 1.77
CA ILE A 138 6.20 24.36 3.08
C ILE A 138 6.50 25.86 3.09
N GLY A 139 5.77 26.64 3.89
CA GLY A 139 5.94 28.09 3.98
C GLY A 139 6.64 28.53 5.27
N THR A 140 7.77 29.23 5.19
CA THR A 140 8.56 29.62 6.37
C THR A 140 9.12 31.04 6.28
N PRO A 141 9.18 31.82 7.37
CA PRO A 141 9.96 33.05 7.38
C PRO A 141 11.46 32.73 7.42
N VAL A 142 12.27 33.61 6.82
CA VAL A 142 13.73 33.55 6.98
C VAL A 142 14.13 34.24 8.28
N TYR A 143 14.57 33.47 9.27
CA TYR A 143 15.11 33.95 10.54
C TYR A 143 16.59 33.55 10.63
N LYS A 144 17.47 34.54 10.86
CA LYS A 144 18.93 34.32 10.99
C LYS A 144 19.50 33.48 9.82
N ALA A 145 19.17 33.89 8.59
CA ALA A 145 19.58 33.24 7.34
C ALA A 145 19.13 31.77 7.17
N SER A 146 18.13 31.32 7.93
CA SER A 146 17.55 29.97 7.81
C SER A 146 16.03 30.00 7.93
N PHE A 147 15.40 28.85 7.75
CA PHE A 147 14.00 28.65 8.10
C PHE A 147 13.81 28.73 9.62
N SER A 148 12.56 28.88 10.07
CA SER A 148 12.28 28.97 11.51
C SER A 148 12.72 27.71 12.28
N GLY A 149 13.26 27.90 13.49
CA GLY A 149 13.57 26.78 14.39
C GLY A 149 12.34 25.96 14.75
N ALA A 150 11.17 26.61 14.86
CA ALA A 150 9.89 25.91 15.06
C ALA A 150 9.58 24.93 13.92
N LEU A 151 9.82 25.32 12.66
CA LEU A 151 9.66 24.38 11.53
C LEU A 151 10.64 23.21 11.64
N LYS A 152 11.89 23.45 12.07
CA LYS A 152 12.87 22.38 12.26
C LYS A 152 12.39 21.32 13.24
N THR A 153 11.87 21.74 14.40
CA THR A 153 11.44 20.80 15.44
C THR A 153 10.31 19.89 14.97
N LEU A 154 9.38 20.41 14.15
CA LEU A 154 8.34 19.59 13.54
C LEU A 154 8.86 18.67 12.43
N LEU A 155 9.77 19.15 11.58
CA LEU A 155 10.35 18.33 10.50
C LEU A 155 11.21 17.17 11.05
N ASP A 156 11.85 17.36 12.20
CA ASP A 156 12.66 16.34 12.87
C ASP A 156 11.83 15.16 13.40
N LEU A 157 10.51 15.33 13.54
CA LEU A 157 9.58 14.28 13.92
C LEU A 157 9.17 13.36 12.75
N LEU A 158 9.54 13.72 11.51
CA LEU A 158 9.25 12.87 10.36
C LEU A 158 10.22 11.67 10.31
N PRO A 159 9.74 10.47 9.91
CA PRO A 159 10.63 9.35 9.67
C PRO A 159 11.57 9.63 8.48
N GLU A 160 12.75 8.99 8.47
CA GLU A 160 13.86 9.26 7.53
C GLU A 160 13.44 9.36 6.05
N ARG A 161 12.48 8.53 5.61
CA ARG A 161 12.03 8.46 4.22
C ARG A 161 10.65 9.09 3.99
N ALA A 162 10.16 9.92 4.92
CA ALA A 162 8.82 10.50 4.87
C ALA A 162 8.52 11.25 3.57
N LEU A 163 9.54 11.90 2.98
CA LEU A 163 9.39 12.73 1.78
C LEU A 163 9.78 12.00 0.49
N HIS A 164 10.20 10.73 0.57
CA HIS A 164 10.67 9.99 -0.59
C HIS A 164 9.55 9.79 -1.62
N GLY A 165 9.79 10.23 -2.87
CA GLY A 165 8.82 10.13 -3.96
C GLY A 165 7.70 11.17 -3.93
N LYS A 166 7.73 12.13 -3.00
CA LYS A 166 6.77 13.24 -2.91
C LYS A 166 7.33 14.50 -3.56
N VAL A 167 6.48 15.33 -4.16
CA VAL A 167 6.89 16.65 -4.68
C VAL A 167 6.90 17.65 -3.53
N VAL A 168 8.03 18.32 -3.27
CA VAL A 168 8.14 19.29 -2.18
C VAL A 168 8.48 20.67 -2.73
N LEU A 169 7.67 21.67 -2.39
CA LEU A 169 7.89 23.07 -2.74
C LEU A 169 8.11 23.90 -1.46
N PRO A 170 9.38 24.25 -1.14
CA PRO A 170 9.69 25.18 -0.06
C PRO A 170 9.48 26.63 -0.51
N LEU A 171 8.81 27.43 0.32
CA LEU A 171 8.51 28.84 0.12
C LEU A 171 9.05 29.62 1.33
N ALA A 172 10.01 30.51 1.09
CA ALA A 172 10.61 31.31 2.14
C ALA A 172 10.32 32.80 1.94
N THR A 173 10.00 33.53 3.01
CA THR A 173 9.87 35.00 2.98
C THR A 173 10.89 35.65 3.90
N GLY A 174 11.78 36.47 3.36
CA GLY A 174 12.66 37.34 4.12
C GLY A 174 12.11 38.76 4.26
N GLY A 175 12.49 39.45 5.33
CA GLY A 175 12.54 40.92 5.31
C GLY A 175 14.00 41.32 5.22
N SER A 176 14.31 42.30 4.38
CA SER A 176 15.52 43.09 4.58
C SER A 176 15.18 44.16 5.60
N ILE A 177 16.07 44.36 6.57
CA ILE A 177 16.19 45.66 7.25
C ILE A 177 16.86 46.65 6.30
#